data_AF-B5GAZ3-F1
#
_entry.id   AF-B5GAZ3-F1
#
_cell.length_a   1.000
_cell.length_b   1.000
_cell.length_c   1.000
_cell.angle_alpha   90.00
_cell.angle_beta   90.00
_cell.angle_gamma   90.00
#
_symmetry.space_group_name_H-M   'P 1'
#
loop_
_entity.id
_entity.type
_entity.pdbx_description
1 polymer ?
#
loop_
_entity_poly.entity_id
_entity_poly.type
_entity_poly.pdbx_seq_one_letter_code
_entity_poly.pdbx_strand_id
1 'polypeptide(L)'
;METTQWNLAATTAAVIMPVIGVFVVAALIAAFAYGRRLRARQPAPPSPDEQPHLPEGGPVGEERERREPDEMEPREARLTPHELNGGGTGQDRRSASQKERRWDENSSGGFGSGGFG
;
A
#
# COMPACT_ATOMS: atom_id res chain seq x y z
N MET A 1 -6.07 -64.17 -20.76
CA MET A 1 -5.98 -63.60 -19.40
C MET A 1 -5.59 -62.11 -19.40
N GLU A 2 -4.98 -61.57 -20.45
CA GLU A 2 -4.60 -60.15 -20.46
C GLU A 2 -5.75 -59.14 -20.59
N THR A 3 -6.88 -59.50 -21.20
CA THR A 3 -7.99 -58.55 -21.41
C THR A 3 -8.77 -58.26 -20.12
N THR A 4 -8.81 -59.20 -19.17
CA THR A 4 -9.55 -59.04 -17.92
C THR A 4 -8.85 -58.08 -16.95
N GLN A 5 -7.51 -58.08 -16.91
CA GLN A 5 -6.72 -57.15 -16.09
C GLN A 5 -6.84 -55.70 -16.58
N TRP A 6 -6.84 -55.46 -17.89
CA TRP A 6 -7.00 -54.12 -18.48
C TRP A 6 -8.40 -53.55 -18.21
N ASN A 7 -9.45 -54.36 -18.33
CA ASN A 7 -10.82 -53.93 -18.02
C ASN A 7 -11.02 -53.64 -16.52
N LEU A 8 -10.40 -54.41 -15.63
CA LEU A 8 -10.46 -54.16 -14.19
C LEU A 8 -9.75 -52.85 -13.84
N ALA A 9 -8.52 -52.64 -14.34
CA ALA A 9 -7.76 -51.40 -14.13
C ALA A 9 -8.49 -50.16 -14.67
N ALA A 10 -9.07 -50.25 -15.87
CA ALA A 10 -9.85 -49.18 -16.49
C ALA A 10 -11.12 -48.86 -15.69
N THR A 11 -11.83 -49.88 -15.21
CA THR A 11 -13.03 -49.73 -14.39
C THR A 11 -12.70 -49.12 -13.02
N THR A 12 -11.62 -49.56 -12.39
CA THR A 12 -11.16 -48.97 -11.11
C THR A 12 -10.71 -47.52 -11.29
N ALA A 13 -9.99 -47.20 -12.36
CA ALA A 13 -9.55 -45.83 -12.62
C ALA A 13 -10.74 -44.89 -12.89
N ALA A 14 -11.76 -45.36 -13.61
CA ALA A 14 -12.98 -44.62 -13.89
C ALA A 14 -13.79 -44.26 -12.62
N VAL A 15 -13.67 -45.05 -11.55
CA VAL A 15 -14.33 -44.78 -10.27
C VAL A 15 -13.43 -44.00 -9.30
N ILE A 16 -12.14 -44.30 -9.26
CA ILE A 16 -11.20 -43.66 -8.32
C ILE A 16 -11.01 -42.18 -8.64
N MET A 17 -10.87 -41.82 -9.92
CA MET A 17 -10.67 -40.42 -10.33
C MET A 17 -11.80 -39.47 -9.86
N PRO A 18 -13.09 -39.74 -10.10
CA PRO A 18 -14.16 -38.87 -9.61
C PRO A 18 -14.25 -38.88 -8.09
N VAL A 19 -13.97 -40.01 -7.42
CA VAL A 19 -13.94 -40.08 -5.94
C VAL A 19 -12.88 -39.14 -5.37
N ILE A 20 -11.66 -39.15 -5.92
CA ILE A 20 -10.61 -38.21 -5.52
C ILE A 20 -11.09 -36.76 -5.74
N GLY A 21 -11.71 -36.48 -6.89
CA GLY A 21 -12.29 -35.16 -7.18
C GLY A 21 -13.30 -34.71 -6.12
N VAL A 22 -14.21 -35.61 -5.72
CA VAL A 22 -15.19 -35.33 -4.65
C VAL A 22 -14.49 -35.08 -3.32
N PHE A 23 -13.46 -35.85 -2.97
CA PHE A 23 -12.68 -35.63 -1.74
C PHE A 23 -11.99 -34.26 -1.74
N VAL A 24 -11.38 -33.85 -2.86
CA VAL A 24 -10.76 -32.53 -2.98
C VAL A 24 -11.80 -31.43 -2.81
N VAL A 25 -12.94 -31.53 -3.49
CA VAL A 25 -14.03 -30.54 -3.36
C VAL A 25 -14.55 -30.48 -1.93
N ALA A 26 -14.78 -31.63 -1.29
CA ALA A 26 -15.21 -31.69 0.11
C ALA A 26 -14.20 -31.04 1.06
N ALA A 27 -12.90 -31.29 0.85
CA ALA A 27 -11.83 -30.67 1.63
C ALA A 27 -11.79 -29.14 1.46
N LEU A 28 -11.96 -28.64 0.24
CA LEU A 28 -12.01 -27.20 -0.03
C LEU A 28 -13.22 -26.53 0.63
N ILE A 29 -14.40 -27.16 0.55
CA ILE A 29 -15.61 -26.67 1.23
C ILE A 29 -15.40 -26.65 2.75
N ALA A 30 -14.80 -27.70 3.32
CA ALA A 30 -14.51 -27.77 4.76
C ALA A 30 -13.53 -26.66 5.19
N ALA A 31 -12.46 -26.44 4.42
CA ALA A 31 -11.49 -25.37 4.69
C ALA A 31 -12.14 -23.99 4.63
N PHE A 32 -12.97 -23.72 3.62
CA PHE A 32 -13.72 -22.48 3.51
C PHE A 32 -14.70 -22.28 4.68
N ALA A 33 -15.47 -23.31 5.02
CA ALA A 33 -16.42 -23.27 6.13
C ALA A 33 -15.71 -23.05 7.47
N TYR A 34 -14.53 -23.66 7.67
CA TYR A 34 -13.69 -23.46 8.84
C TYR A 34 -13.19 -22.01 8.93
N GLY A 35 -12.65 -21.46 7.84
CA GLY A 35 -12.23 -20.05 7.77
C GLY A 35 -13.36 -19.07 8.06
N ARG A 36 -14.55 -19.32 7.48
CA ARG A 36 -15.75 -18.52 7.76
C ARG A 36 -16.16 -18.59 9.22
N ARG A 37 -16.13 -19.79 9.83
CA ARG A 37 -16.45 -19.97 11.25
C ARG A 37 -15.45 -19.27 12.16
N LEU A 38 -14.17 -19.24 11.79
CA LEU A 38 -13.14 -18.53 12.52
C LEU A 38 -13.34 -17.01 12.44
N ARG A 39 -13.65 -16.48 11.25
CA ARG A 39 -13.98 -15.05 11.07
C ARG A 39 -15.23 -14.65 11.85
N ALA A 40 -16.24 -15.52 11.95
CA ALA A 40 -17.45 -15.26 12.73
C ALA A 40 -17.20 -15.19 14.25
N ARG A 41 -16.04 -15.66 14.74
CA ARG A 41 -15.64 -15.49 16.15
C ARG A 41 -14.92 -14.17 16.41
N GLN A 42 -14.53 -13.46 15.35
CA GLN A 42 -13.96 -12.12 15.49
C GLN A 42 -15.09 -11.12 15.74
N PRO A 43 -14.84 -10.05 16.50
CA PRO A 43 -15.81 -8.96 16.62
C PRO A 43 -16.20 -8.45 15.23
N ALA A 44 -17.48 -8.10 15.07
CA ALA A 44 -17.94 -7.49 13.84
C ALA A 44 -17.14 -6.21 13.56
N PRO A 45 -16.89 -5.87 12.29
CA PRO A 45 -16.38 -4.54 11.95
C PRO A 45 -17.23 -3.47 12.64
N PRO A 46 -16.60 -2.37 13.13
CA PRO A 46 -17.34 -1.32 13.80
C PRO A 46 -18.45 -0.80 12.89
N SER A 47 -19.64 -0.67 13.46
CA SER A 47 -20.79 -0.05 12.80
C SER A 47 -20.49 1.40 12.45
N PRO A 48 -21.20 2.00 11.47
CA PRO A 48 -21.01 3.41 11.11
C PRO A 48 -21.13 4.36 12.31
N ASP A 49 -22.00 4.02 13.27
CA ASP A 49 -22.22 4.83 14.48
C ASP A 49 -21.07 4.71 15.49
N GLU A 50 -20.34 3.59 15.48
CA GLU A 50 -19.12 3.36 16.27
C GLU A 50 -17.87 3.97 15.61
N GLN A 51 -17.98 4.51 14.39
CA GLN A 51 -16.86 5.20 13.77
C GLN A 51 -16.57 6.51 14.52
N PRO A 52 -15.30 6.93 14.59
CA PRO A 52 -14.94 8.22 15.15
C PRO A 52 -15.67 9.35 14.42
N HIS A 53 -16.52 10.07 15.16
CA HIS A 53 -17.18 11.28 14.67
C HIS A 53 -16.23 12.46 14.79
N LEU A 54 -16.48 13.51 13.98
CA LEU A 54 -15.77 14.77 14.16
C LEU A 54 -16.03 15.29 15.59
N PRO A 55 -15.01 15.84 16.27
CA PRO A 55 -15.22 16.46 17.57
C PRO A 55 -16.14 17.69 17.44
N GLU A 56 -16.77 18.11 18.54
CA GLU A 56 -17.75 19.22 18.54
C GLU A 56 -17.22 20.52 17.92
N GLY A 57 -15.91 20.75 17.98
CA GLY A 57 -15.23 21.89 17.37
C GLY A 57 -15.02 21.79 15.86
N GLY A 58 -15.50 20.73 15.20
CA GLY A 58 -15.24 20.43 13.79
C GLY A 58 -13.95 19.61 13.58
N PRO A 59 -13.57 19.33 12.33
CA PRO A 59 -12.36 18.58 12.04
C PRO A 59 -11.15 19.31 12.63
N VAL A 60 -10.32 18.60 13.40
CA VAL A 60 -9.01 19.11 13.81
C VAL A 60 -8.18 19.21 12.53
N GLY A 61 -7.99 20.42 12.03
CA GLY A 61 -7.26 20.67 10.79
C GLY A 61 -5.79 20.25 10.93
N GLU A 62 -5.15 19.96 9.81
CA GLU A 62 -3.69 19.79 9.79
C GLU A 62 -3.02 21.15 10.05
N GLU A 63 -2.14 21.23 11.05
CA GLU A 63 -1.21 22.35 11.16
C GLU A 63 -0.12 22.20 10.08
N ARG A 64 -0.19 23.06 9.06
CA ARG A 64 0.82 23.11 7.99
C ARG A 64 1.73 24.31 8.22
N GLU A 65 3.03 24.04 8.43
CA GLU A 65 4.05 25.07 8.54
C GLU A 65 4.98 25.05 7.31
N ARG A 66 5.09 26.19 6.65
CA ARG A 66 6.01 26.43 5.54
C ARG A 66 7.34 26.96 6.05
N ARG A 67 8.42 26.30 5.64
CA ARG A 67 9.81 26.71 5.89
C ARG A 67 10.30 27.68 4.81
N GLU A 68 11.24 28.54 5.19
CA GLU A 68 11.94 29.41 4.26
C GLU A 68 12.77 28.56 3.28
N PRO A 69 12.68 28.81 1.96
CA PRO A 69 13.59 28.21 1.02
C PRO A 69 15.03 28.60 1.36
N ASP A 70 15.94 27.65 1.33
CA ASP A 70 17.37 27.94 1.46
C ASP A 70 17.88 28.34 0.06
N GLU A 71 17.95 29.64 -0.19
CA GLU A 71 18.44 30.18 -1.46
C GLU A 71 19.94 29.87 -1.60
N MET A 72 20.28 29.13 -2.65
CA MET A 72 21.66 28.72 -2.93
C MET A 72 22.28 29.72 -3.91
N GLU A 73 23.43 30.29 -3.54
CA GLU A 73 24.21 31.13 -4.46
C GLU A 73 24.56 30.32 -5.73
N PRO A 74 24.31 30.87 -6.93
CA PRO A 74 24.71 30.22 -8.18
C PRO A 74 26.21 29.93 -8.19
N ARG A 75 26.60 28.68 -8.40
CA ARG A 75 28.01 28.25 -8.51
C ARG A 75 28.22 27.38 -9.74
N GLU A 76 29.41 27.49 -10.31
CA GLU A 76 29.84 26.72 -11.48
C GLU A 76 29.98 25.22 -11.17
N ALA A 77 30.34 24.87 -9.93
CA ALA A 77 30.52 23.50 -9.47
C ALA A 77 29.31 22.98 -8.68
N ARG A 78 29.05 21.66 -8.79
CA ARG A 78 28.04 20.98 -7.97
C ARG A 78 28.50 20.93 -6.51
N LEU A 79 27.61 21.30 -5.59
CA LEU A 79 27.85 21.17 -4.16
C LEU A 79 27.56 19.74 -3.71
N THR A 80 28.46 19.19 -2.91
CA THR A 80 28.24 17.93 -2.20
C THR A 80 27.52 18.20 -0.86
N PRO A 81 26.87 17.19 -0.25
CA PRO A 81 26.03 17.41 0.94
C PRO A 81 26.74 18.07 2.13
N HIS A 82 28.06 17.90 2.27
CA HIS A 82 28.86 18.51 3.35
C HIS A 82 29.30 19.95 3.04
N GLU A 83 29.15 20.39 1.80
CA GLU A 83 29.44 21.76 1.35
C GLU A 83 28.19 22.65 1.37
N LEU A 84 27.02 22.11 1.75
CA LEU A 84 25.80 22.88 1.95
C LEU A 84 25.94 23.75 3.21
N ASN A 85 25.67 25.05 3.05
CA ASN A 85 25.69 26.00 4.16
C ASN A 85 24.71 25.55 5.26
N GLY A 86 25.10 25.69 6.53
CA GLY A 86 24.25 25.36 7.67
C GLY A 86 24.24 23.90 8.11
N GLY A 87 25.07 23.01 7.52
CA GLY A 87 25.29 21.65 8.05
C GLY A 87 24.01 20.80 8.16
N GLY A 88 23.05 21.02 7.27
CA GLY A 88 21.72 20.39 7.32
C GLY A 88 20.68 21.06 8.23
N THR A 89 21.08 22.10 8.97
CA THR A 89 20.23 22.86 9.92
C THR A 89 19.65 24.14 9.30
N GLY A 90 19.92 24.42 8.03
CA GLY A 90 19.34 25.59 7.31
C GLY A 90 17.81 25.58 7.19
N GLN A 91 17.16 24.50 7.62
CA GLN A 91 15.74 24.20 7.41
C GLN A 91 14.81 24.66 8.55
N ASP A 92 15.33 25.25 9.64
CA ASP A 92 14.51 25.56 10.82
C ASP A 92 13.86 26.95 10.79
N ARG A 93 14.10 27.74 9.74
CA ARG A 93 13.50 29.08 9.61
C ARG A 93 12.09 28.99 9.04
N ARG A 94 11.11 29.45 9.83
CA ARG A 94 9.72 29.65 9.39
C ARG A 94 9.67 30.71 8.29
N SER A 95 9.03 30.43 7.16
CA SER A 95 8.90 31.44 6.11
C SER A 95 7.96 32.58 6.51
N ALA A 96 8.27 33.80 6.09
CA ALA A 96 7.45 34.98 6.35
C ALA A 96 6.01 34.88 5.80
N SER A 97 5.79 34.07 4.75
CA SER A 97 4.47 33.74 4.23
C SER A 97 4.15 32.26 4.48
N GLN A 98 3.02 32.00 5.14
CA GLN A 98 2.49 30.64 5.35
C GLN A 98 1.41 30.26 4.33
N LYS A 99 1.19 31.10 3.31
CA LYS A 99 0.23 30.80 2.24
C LYS A 99 0.81 29.74 1.31
N GLU A 100 -0.02 28.79 0.90
CA GLU A 100 0.33 27.80 -0.12
C GLU A 100 0.71 28.54 -1.42
N ARG A 101 1.90 28.24 -1.95
CA ARG A 101 2.29 28.78 -3.25
C ARG A 101 1.50 28.02 -4.31
N ARG A 102 0.62 28.74 -5.01
CA ARG A 102 0.03 28.26 -6.25
C ARG A 102 1.14 28.19 -7.29
N TRP A 103 1.17 27.11 -8.06
CA TRP A 103 2.10 26.95 -9.16
C TRP A 103 1.87 28.08 -10.18
N ASP A 104 2.92 28.86 -10.45
CA ASP A 104 2.97 29.84 -11.53
C ASP A 104 4.00 29.38 -12.57
N GLU A 105 3.76 29.72 -13.85
CA GLU A 105 4.56 29.29 -15.00
C GLU A 105 6.03 29.77 -14.92
N ASN A 106 6.29 30.84 -14.16
CA ASN A 106 7.62 31.37 -13.87
C ASN A 106 8.21 30.85 -12.53
N SER A 107 7.55 29.91 -11.85
CA SER A 107 7.97 29.27 -10.60
C SER A 107 8.41 27.83 -10.86
N SER A 108 9.47 27.66 -11.64
CA SER A 108 10.07 26.34 -11.86
C SER A 108 10.85 25.90 -10.61
N GLY A 109 10.14 25.28 -9.67
CA GLY A 109 10.77 24.37 -8.71
C GLY A 109 11.35 23.20 -9.50
N GLY A 110 12.65 23.25 -9.78
CA GLY A 110 13.39 22.24 -10.52
C GLY A 110 13.46 20.92 -9.76
N PHE A 111 12.41 20.12 -9.83
CA PHE A 111 12.43 18.74 -9.37
C PHE A 111 12.74 17.80 -10.54
N GLY A 112 13.90 17.16 -10.49
CA GLY A 112 14.18 15.88 -11.13
C GLY A 112 14.13 15.85 -12.66
N SER A 113 15.16 16.40 -13.33
CA SER A 113 15.55 15.89 -14.65
C SER A 113 16.18 14.50 -14.48
N GLY A 114 15.34 13.49 -14.24
CA GLY A 114 15.70 12.09 -14.41
C GLY A 114 15.94 11.84 -15.89
N GLY A 115 17.19 12.02 -16.34
CA GLY A 115 17.60 11.61 -17.67
C GLY A 115 17.46 10.11 -17.80
N PHE A 116 16.58 9.66 -18.69
CA PHE A 116 16.62 8.29 -19.22
C PHE A 116 17.82 8.21 -20.17
N GLY A 117 18.82 7.43 -19.79
CA GLY A 117 19.79 6.86 -20.71
C GLY A 117 19.22 5.62 -21.38
#